data_AF-A0A832YYZ3-F1
#
_entry.id   AF-A0A832YYZ3-F1
#
_cell.length_a   1.000
_cell.length_b   1.000
_cell.length_c   1.000
_cell.angle_alpha   90.00
_cell.angle_beta   90.00
_cell.angle_gamma   90.00
#
_symmetry.space_group_name_H-M   'P 1'
#
loop_
_entity.id
_entity.type
_entity.pdbx_description
1 polymer ?
#
loop_
_entity_poly.entity_id
_entity_poly.type
_entity_poly.pdbx_seq_one_letter_code
_entity_poly.pdbx_strand_id
1 'polypeptide(L)' 'MEQFFRLFLSVAFSFLILALFAMLFLKPGSPSFIVNLVGIAMLVLFIILLSVFMRRTLSRSEEKI' A
#
# COMPACT_ATOMS: atom_id res chain seq x y z
N MET A 1 15.33 -10.03 -3.80
CA MET A 1 14.76 -8.69 -3.48
C MET A 1 13.43 -8.46 -4.16
N GLU A 2 13.32 -8.68 -5.47
CA GLU A 2 12.07 -8.46 -6.21
C GLU A 2 10.86 -9.25 -5.67
N GLN A 3 11.05 -10.54 -5.35
CA GLN A 3 9.99 -11.37 -4.75
C GLN A 3 9.47 -10.81 -3.42
N PHE A 4 10.34 -10.24 -2.59
CA PHE A 4 9.94 -9.59 -1.34
C PHE A 4 9.12 -8.33 -1.62
N PHE A 5 9.51 -7.48 -2.57
CA PHE A 5 8.72 -6.30 -2.96
C PHE A 5 7.33 -6.68 -3.46
N ARG A 6 7.24 -7.71 -4.32
CA ARG A 6 5.96 -8.23 -4.82
C ARG A 6 5.09 -8.77 -3.68
N LEU A 7 5.68 -9.46 -2.71
CA LEU A 7 4.97 -9.97 -1.53
C LEU A 7 4.46 -8.82 -0.65
N PHE A 8 5.28 -7.82 -0.36
CA PHE A 8 4.85 -6.64 0.40
C PHE A 8 3.77 -5.83 -0.30
N LEU A 9 3.86 -5.66 -1.63
CA LEU A 9 2.80 -5.04 -2.43
C LEU A 9 1.50 -5.83 -2.33
N SER A 10 1.57 -7.16 -2.53
CA SER A 10 0.40 -8.03 -2.47
C SER A 10 -0.29 -7.93 -1.11
N VAL A 11 0.47 -8.01 -0.01
CA VAL A 11 -0.05 -7.86 1.36
C VAL A 11 -0.67 -6.47 1.56
N ALA A 12 0.03 -5.41 1.15
CA ALA A 12 -0.49 -4.04 1.29
C ALA A 12 -1.78 -3.84 0.51
N PHE A 13 -1.90 -4.38 -0.71
CA PHE A 13 -3.15 -4.34 -1.47
C PHE A 13 -4.27 -5.11 -0.80
N SER A 14 -4.00 -6.28 -0.20
CA SER A 14 -5.01 -7.02 0.58
C SER A 14 -5.53 -6.19 1.76
N PHE A 15 -4.63 -5.53 2.51
CA PHE A 15 -5.04 -4.62 3.59
C PHE A 15 -5.82 -3.41 3.08
N LEU A 16 -5.47 -2.87 1.90
CA LEU A 16 -6.21 -1.76 1.29
C LEU A 16 -7.65 -2.17 1.01
N ILE A 17 -7.84 -3.34 0.40
CA ILE A 17 -9.17 -3.87 0.10
C ILE A 17 -9.97 -4.06 1.39
N LEU A 18 -9.37 -4.68 2.42
CA LEU A 18 -10.03 -4.87 3.71
C LEU A 18 -10.42 -3.53 4.36
N ALA A 19 -9.56 -2.52 4.31
CA ALA A 19 -9.86 -1.20 4.86
C ALA A 19 -10.97 -0.47 4.09
N LEU A 20 -11.02 -0.63 2.77
CA LEU A 20 -12.12 -0.13 1.93
C LEU A 20 -13.44 -0.84 2.26
N PHE A 21 -13.43 -2.15 2.43
CA PHE A 21 -14.60 -2.91 2.89
C PHE A 21 -15.03 -2.45 4.29
N ALA A 22 -14.08 -2.21 5.20
CA ALA A 22 -14.37 -1.74 6.55
C ALA A 22 -15.12 -0.39 6.54
N MET A 23 -14.89 0.49 5.56
CA MET A 23 -15.63 1.76 5.46
C MET A 23 -17.14 1.57 5.37
N LEU A 24 -17.62 0.49 4.74
CA LEU A 24 -19.06 0.22 4.60
C LEU A 24 -19.74 -0.06 5.94
N PHE A 25 -18.97 -0.49 6.95
CA PHE A 25 -19.45 -0.84 8.27
C PHE A 25 -19.19 0.24 9.32
N LEU A 26 -18.36 1.24 8.98
CA LEU A 26 -17.97 2.30 9.91
C LEU A 26 -18.94 3.49 9.81
N LYS A 27 -19.41 3.96 10.98
CA LYS A 27 -20.26 5.14 11.04
C LYS A 27 -19.49 6.39 10.59
N PRO A 28 -19.97 7.14 9.58
CA PRO A 28 -19.33 8.38 9.16
C PRO A 28 -19.18 9.37 10.33
N GLY A 29 -17.99 9.99 10.44
CA GLY A 29 -17.67 10.94 11.50
C GLY A 29 -17.31 10.32 12.85
N SER A 30 -17.37 9.00 13.00
CA SER A 30 -16.83 8.34 14.20
C SER A 30 -15.30 8.39 14.23
N PRO A 31 -14.66 8.36 15.43
CA PRO A 31 -13.20 8.29 15.53
C PRO A 31 -12.61 7.12 14.74
N SER A 32 -13.26 5.96 14.77
CA SER A 32 -12.84 4.77 14.02
C SER A 32 -12.87 4.97 12.50
N PHE A 33 -13.87 5.69 11.97
CA PHE A 33 -13.95 6.05 10.56
C PHE A 33 -12.77 6.95 10.15
N ILE A 34 -12.48 7.97 10.95
CA ILE A 34 -11.37 8.91 10.68
C ILE A 34 -10.03 8.17 10.72
N VAL A 35 -9.80 7.32 11.72
CA VAL A 35 -8.58 6.52 11.82
C VAL A 35 -8.45 5.57 10.63
N ASN A 36 -9.54 4.92 10.19
CA ASN A 36 -9.51 4.06 8.99
C ASN A 36 -9.19 4.85 7.72
N LEU A 37 -9.75 6.05 7.55
CA LEU A 37 -9.47 6.95 6.43
C LEU A 37 -7.99 7.35 6.38
N VAL A 38 -7.43 7.76 7.53
CA VAL A 38 -6.01 8.11 7.67
C VAL A 38 -5.13 6.88 7.39
N GLY A 39 -5.52 5.72 7.92
CA GLY A 39 -4.83 4.45 7.68
C GLY A 39 -4.77 4.11 6.19
N ILE A 40 -5.89 4.25 5.47
CA ILE A 40 -5.95 4.04 4.01
C ILE A 40 -5.02 5.01 3.28
N ALA A 41 -5.01 6.30 3.65
CA ALA A 41 -4.13 7.29 3.03
C ALA A 41 -2.65 6.93 3.22
N MET A 42 -2.26 6.51 4.43
CA MET A 42 -0.89 6.05 4.70
C MET A 42 -0.56 4.76 3.93
N LEU A 43 -1.50 3.83 3.83
CA LEU A 43 -1.31 2.56 3.10
C LEU A 43 -1.10 2.81 1.60
N VAL A 44 -1.89 3.70 1.00
CA VAL A 44 -1.76 4.11 -0.41
C VAL A 44 -0.39 4.75 -0.64
N LEU A 45 0.03 5.66 0.25
CA LEU A 45 1.34 6.30 0.14
C LEU A 45 2.48 5.27 0.24
N PHE A 46 2.36 4.29 1.14
CA PHE A 46 3.31 3.18 1.24
C PHE A 46 3.39 2.36 -0.05
N ILE A 47 2.25 1.99 -0.64
CA ILE A 47 2.18 1.25 -1.91
C ILE A 47 2.86 2.03 -3.04
N ILE A 48 2.61 3.34 -3.14
CA ILE A 48 3.22 4.20 -4.16
C ILE A 48 4.73 4.26 -3.98
N LEU A 49 5.22 4.53 -2.77
CA LEU A 49 6.64 4.61 -2.48
C LEU A 49 7.35 3.29 -2.79
N LEU A 50 6.76 2.16 -2.38
CA LEU A 50 7.34 0.84 -2.61
C LEU A 50 7.35 0.48 -4.10
N SER A 51 6.31 0.86 -4.85
CA SER A 51 6.23 0.67 -6.31
C SER A 51 7.28 1.50 -7.06
N VAL A 52 7.44 2.77 -6.70
CA VAL A 52 8.47 3.66 -7.27
C VAL A 52 9.86 3.14 -6.95
N PHE A 53 10.09 2.72 -5.70
CA PHE A 53 11.36 2.17 -5.28
C PHE A 53 11.70 0.88 -6.05
N MET A 54 10.76 -0.06 -6.16
CA MET A 54 10.93 -1.29 -6.93
C MET A 54 11.32 -1.02 -8.38
N ARG A 55 10.64 -0.07 -9.03
CA ARG A 55 10.95 0.33 -10.41
C ARG A 55 12.37 0.91 -10.55
N ARG A 56 12.79 1.75 -9.61
CA ARG A 56 14.16 2.32 -9.58
C ARG A 56 15.21 1.24 -9.34
N THR A 57 14.97 0.29 -8.45
CA THR A 57 15.91 -0.81 -8.18
C THR A 57 16.08 -1.72 -9.39
N LEU A 58 14.99 -2.02 -10.11
CA LEU A 58 15.03 -2.88 -11.29
C LEU A 58 15.79 -2.22 -12.45
N SER A 59 15.47 -0.94 -12.75
CA SER A 59 16.14 -0.17 -13.81
C SER A 59 17.66 -0.03 -13.57
N ARG A 60 18.10 0.08 -12.32
CA ARG A 60 19.53 0.17 -11.98
C ARG A 60 20.28 -1.15 -12.10
N SER A 61 19.57 -2.27 -12.24
CA SER A 61 20.18 -3.59 -12.45
C SER A 61 20.43 -3.89 -13.92
N GLU A 62 19.69 -3.26 -14.84
CA GLU A 62 19.87 -3.41 -16.30
C GLU A 62 21.05 -2.58 -16.83
N GLU A 63 21.40 -1.47 -16.17
CA GLU A 63 22.53 -0.60 -16.57
C GLU A 63 23.91 -1.19 -16.22
N LYS A 64 23.95 -2.33 -15.50
CA LYS A 64 25.19 -3.00 -15.05
C LYS A 64 25.58 -4.23 -15.87
N ILE A 65 24.88 -4.52 -16.97
CA ILE A 65 25.15 -5.66 -17.86
C ILE A 65 25.67 -5.14 -19.20
#